data_AF-A0A6B3D0A6-F1
#
_entry.id   AF-A0A6B3D0A6-F1
#
_cell.length_a   1.000
_cell.length_b   1.000
_cell.length_c   1.000
_cell.angle_alpha   90.00
_cell.angle_beta   90.00
_cell.angle_gamma   90.00
#
_symmetry.space_group_name_H-M   'P 1'
#
loop_
_entity.id
_entity.type
_entity.pdbx_description
1 polymer ?
#
loop_
_entity_poly.entity_id
_entity_poly.type
_entity_poly.pdbx_seq_one_letter_code
_entity_poly.pdbx_strand_id
1 'polypeptide(L)'
;LWRSLLVTGGDIVCFVDADLREFSADFVSGIVGPLLTDPDVHLVKAMYDRPLGTAPGQGGRVTELMARPLLNMHWPRLAGFVQPLG
;
A
#
# COMPACT_ATOMS: atom_id res chain seq x y z
N LEU A 1 6.58 6.99 -10.41
CA LEU A 1 7.14 6.78 -9.05
C LEU A 1 8.64 7.06 -9.01
N TRP A 2 9.54 6.22 -9.55
CA TRP A 2 11.01 6.39 -9.37
C TRP A 2 11.56 7.82 -9.57
N ARG A 3 11.14 8.55 -10.63
CA ARG A 3 11.63 9.91 -10.91
C ARG A 3 11.29 10.93 -9.83
N SER A 4 10.26 10.70 -9.02
CA SER A 4 9.92 11.61 -7.92
C SER A 4 11.05 11.70 -6.89
N LEU A 5 11.87 10.66 -6.76
CA LEU A 5 13.01 10.64 -5.83
C LEU A 5 14.06 11.71 -6.17
N LEU A 6 14.09 12.20 -7.41
CA LEU A 6 14.98 13.29 -7.82
C LEU A 6 14.56 14.66 -7.27
N VAL A 7 13.31 14.79 -6.82
CA VAL A 7 12.70 16.07 -6.42
C VAL A 7 12.15 16.06 -5.00
N THR A 8 12.08 14.91 -4.34
CA THR A 8 11.73 14.79 -2.91
C THR A 8 12.97 14.94 -2.03
N GLY A 9 12.85 15.69 -0.93
CA GLY A 9 13.94 15.88 0.05
C GLY A 9 13.56 15.54 1.50
N GLY A 10 12.43 14.88 1.73
CA GLY A 10 12.02 14.45 3.06
C GLY A 10 12.69 13.13 3.46
N ASP A 11 12.90 12.94 4.77
CA ASP A 11 13.47 11.70 5.33
C ASP A 11 12.54 10.50 5.11
N ILE A 12 11.23 10.75 5.04
CA ILE A 12 10.20 9.76 4.70
C ILE A 12 9.51 10.21 3.40
N VAL A 13 9.41 9.29 2.45
CA VAL A 13 8.64 9.50 1.21
C VAL A 13 7.36 8.66 1.26
N CYS A 14 6.21 9.33 1.25
CA CYS A 14 4.89 8.71 1.24
C CYS A 14 4.29 8.80 -0.16
N PHE A 15 3.96 7.67 -0.77
CA PHE A 15 3.27 7.60 -2.05
C PHE A 15 1.77 7.42 -1.82
N VAL A 16 0.99 8.33 -2.40
CA VAL A 16 -0.48 8.33 -2.31
C VAL A 16 -1.06 8.36 -3.71
N ASP A 17 -2.05 7.50 -3.95
CA ASP A 17 -2.78 7.45 -5.22
C ASP A 17 -3.52 8.78 -5.46
N ALA A 18 -3.34 9.35 -6.65
CA ALA A 18 -3.98 10.62 -7.02
C ALA A 18 -5.46 10.48 -7.42
N ASP A 19 -5.96 9.24 -7.56
CA ASP A 19 -7.34 8.92 -7.95
C ASP A 19 -8.23 8.52 -6.77
N LEU A 20 -7.75 8.67 -5.53
CA LEU A 20 -8.55 8.42 -4.33
C LEU A 20 -9.79 9.33 -4.31
N ARG A 21 -10.95 8.71 -4.10
CA ARG A 21 -12.21 9.40 -3.80
C ARG A 21 -12.31 9.53 -2.28
N GLU A 22 -12.87 10.63 -1.80
CA GLU A 22 -13.06 10.89 -0.36
C GLU A 22 -11.74 10.81 0.43
N PHE A 23 -10.72 11.51 -0.05
CA PHE A 23 -9.42 11.57 0.61
C PHE A 23 -9.55 12.11 2.05
N SER A 24 -8.95 11.38 2.99
CA SER A 24 -8.71 11.80 4.38
C SER A 24 -7.20 11.90 4.66
N ALA A 25 -6.81 12.77 5.58
CA ALA A 25 -5.44 12.83 6.10
C ALA A 25 -4.98 11.48 6.71
N ASP A 26 -5.93 10.61 7.10
CA ASP A 26 -5.66 9.29 7.64
C ASP A 26 -4.94 8.36 6.65
N PHE A 27 -5.11 8.58 5.34
CA PHE A 27 -4.35 7.83 4.32
C PHE A 27 -2.84 8.09 4.40
N VAL A 28 -2.44 9.26 4.91
CA VAL A 28 -1.03 9.64 5.07
C VAL A 28 -0.55 9.30 6.47
N SER A 29 -1.26 9.78 7.51
CA SER A 29 -0.85 9.56 8.90
C SER A 29 -0.85 8.08 9.27
N GLY A 30 -1.77 7.28 8.71
CA GLY A 30 -1.86 5.84 8.96
C GLY A 30 -0.63 5.05 8.51
N ILE A 31 0.01 5.44 7.39
CA ILE A 31 1.21 4.74 6.89
C ILE A 31 2.52 5.39 7.32
N VAL A 32 2.53 6.69 7.60
CA VAL A 32 3.71 7.36 8.15
C VAL A 32 3.87 7.07 9.64
N GLY A 33 2.77 6.87 10.38
CA GLY A 33 2.77 6.64 11.83
C GLY A 33 3.75 5.56 12.28
N PRO A 34 3.68 4.31 11.76
CA PRO A 34 4.60 3.25 12.17
C PRO A 34 6.08 3.58 11.92
N LEU A 35 6.40 4.31 10.84
CA LEU A 35 7.77 4.73 10.52
C LEU A 35 8.32 5.75 11.54
N LEU A 36 7.44 6.50 12.21
CA LEU A 36 7.82 7.48 13.22
C LEU A 36 7.89 6.89 14.62
N THR A 37 7.19 5.80 14.89
CA THR A 37 7.02 5.24 16.24
C THR A 37 7.79 3.95 16.47
N ASP A 38 8.17 3.23 15.41
CA ASP A 38 8.92 1.98 15.48
C ASP A 38 10.20 2.07 14.62
N PRO A 39 11.40 2.16 15.24
CA PRO A 39 12.66 2.32 14.50
C PRO A 39 13.05 1.09 13.66
N ASP A 40 12.44 -0.08 13.91
CA ASP A 40 12.70 -1.30 13.13
C ASP A 40 11.83 -1.38 11.87
N VAL A 41 10.82 -0.50 11.72
CA VAL A 41 9.91 -0.47 10.56
C VAL A 41 10.40 0.54 9.53
N HIS A 42 10.82 0.05 8.36
CA HIS A 42 11.37 0.92 7.29
C HIS A 42 10.46 1.00 6.05
N LEU A 43 9.37 0.23 6.01
CA LEU A 43 8.40 0.23 4.93
C LEU A 43 7.01 -0.10 5.46
N VAL A 44 6.02 0.71 5.08
CA VAL A 44 4.61 0.47 5.40
C VAL A 44 3.81 0.42 4.10
N LYS A 45 2.94 -0.59 3.98
CA LYS A 45 1.97 -0.72 2.88
C LYS A 45 0.57 -0.49 3.42
N ALA A 46 -0.14 0.47 2.83
CA ALA A 46 -1.56 0.67 3.11
C ALA A 46 -2.38 -0.55 2.66
N MET A 47 -3.50 -0.77 3.35
CA MET A 47 -4.63 -1.54 2.85
C MET A 47 -5.91 -0.76 3.10
N TYR A 48 -6.85 -0.84 2.17
CA TYR A 48 -8.18 -0.28 2.33
C TYR A 48 -9.16 -1.05 1.44
N ASP A 49 -10.45 -1.05 1.82
CA ASP A 49 -11.47 -1.67 0.99
C ASP A 49 -11.68 -0.87 -0.30
N ARG A 50 -11.57 -1.56 -1.44
CA ARG A 50 -11.88 -0.98 -2.76
C ARG A 50 -13.16 -1.62 -3.30
N PRO A 51 -14.34 -1.02 -3.04
CA PRO A 51 -15.60 -1.55 -3.53
C PRO A 51 -15.66 -1.46 -5.07
N LEU A 52 -16.23 -2.49 -5.71
CA LEU A 52 -16.56 -2.47 -7.14
C LEU A 52 -18.08 -2.58 -7.27
N GLY A 53 -18.74 -1.47 -7.61
CA GLY A 53 -20.21 -1.39 -7.54
C GLY A 53 -20.70 -1.46 -6.09
N THR A 54 -21.70 -2.28 -5.82
CA THR A 54 -22.27 -2.47 -4.46
C THR A 54 -21.64 -3.64 -3.70
N ALA A 55 -20.75 -4.41 -4.33
CA ALA A 55 -20.12 -5.59 -3.72
C ALA A 55 -18.78 -5.22 -3.06
N PRO A 56 -18.62 -5.46 -1.74
CA PRO A 56 -17.34 -5.33 -1.07
C PRO A 56 -16.32 -6.35 -1.63
N GLY A 57 -15.03 -6.00 -1.60
CA GLY A 57 -13.93 -6.94 -1.89
C GLY A 57 -13.75 -7.35 -3.36
N GLN A 58 -14.40 -6.69 -4.32
CA GLN A 58 -14.26 -7.00 -5.76
C GLN A 58 -13.20 -6.14 -6.49
N GLY A 59 -12.61 -5.15 -5.82
CA GLY A 59 -11.39 -4.50 -6.27
C GLY A 59 -10.17 -5.42 -6.14
N GLY A 60 -9.09 -5.15 -6.88
CA GLY A 60 -7.81 -5.86 -6.68
C GLY A 60 -7.70 -7.25 -7.33
N ARG A 61 -8.40 -7.52 -8.44
CA ARG A 61 -8.27 -8.80 -9.17
C ARG A 61 -6.82 -9.23 -9.45
N VAL A 62 -5.94 -8.29 -9.80
CA VAL A 62 -4.51 -8.58 -10.02
C VAL A 62 -3.83 -8.96 -8.70
N THR A 63 -4.21 -8.33 -7.59
CA THR A 63 -3.75 -8.72 -6.26
C THR A 63 -4.14 -10.16 -5.94
N GLU A 64 -5.42 -10.51 -6.06
CA GLU A 64 -5.94 -11.81 -5.63
C GLU A 64 -5.59 -12.96 -6.57
N LEU A 65 -5.62 -12.74 -7.89
CA LEU A 65 -5.43 -13.82 -8.87
C LEU A 65 -3.98 -13.99 -9.32
N MET A 66 -3.11 -13.00 -9.08
CA MET A 66 -1.72 -13.04 -9.55
C MET A 66 -0.73 -12.76 -8.42
N ALA A 67 -0.77 -11.57 -7.81
CA ALA A 67 0.29 -11.15 -6.88
C ALA A 67 0.34 -12.02 -5.62
N ARG A 68 -0.79 -12.25 -4.95
CA ARG A 68 -0.84 -13.08 -3.74
C ARG A 68 -0.48 -14.53 -4.05
N PRO A 69 -1.01 -15.20 -5.08
CA PRO A 69 -0.58 -16.56 -5.43
C PRO A 69 0.93 -16.68 -5.67
N LEU A 70 1.51 -15.77 -6.47
CA LEU A 70 2.94 -15.80 -6.79
C LEU A 70 3.82 -15.50 -5.56
N LEU A 71 3.43 -14.52 -4.73
CA LEU A 71 4.14 -14.23 -3.48
C LEU A 71 4.07 -15.39 -2.50
N ASN A 72 2.91 -16.03 -2.35
CA ASN A 72 2.78 -17.21 -1.49
C ASN A 72 3.67 -18.37 -1.97
N MET A 73 3.77 -18.57 -3.29
CA MET A 73 4.56 -19.66 -3.87
C MET A 73 6.07 -19.41 -3.78
N HIS A 74 6.52 -18.19 -4.06
CA HIS A 74 7.94 -17.91 -4.25
C HIS A 74 8.59 -17.11 -3.10
N TRP A 75 7.81 -16.33 -2.34
CA TRP A 75 8.27 -15.51 -1.21
C TRP A 75 7.28 -15.55 -0.05
N PRO A 76 7.07 -16.70 0.61
CA PRO A 76 6.00 -16.90 1.60
C PRO A 76 6.08 -15.94 2.79
N ARG A 77 7.26 -15.39 3.11
CA ARG A 77 7.42 -14.34 4.13
C ARG A 77 6.64 -13.04 3.82
N LEU A 78 6.25 -12.82 2.56
CA LEU A 78 5.47 -11.68 2.10
C LEU A 78 3.96 -11.96 2.01
N ALA A 79 3.51 -13.17 2.35
CA ALA A 79 2.11 -13.58 2.23
C ALA A 79 1.14 -12.77 3.11
N GLY A 80 1.65 -12.10 4.16
CA GLY A 80 0.86 -11.29 5.08
C GLY A 80 0.34 -9.97 4.50
N PHE A 81 0.86 -9.50 3.36
CA PHE A 81 0.38 -8.25 2.74
C PHE A 81 -1.01 -8.46 2.10
N VAL A 82 -2.01 -7.74 2.61
CA VAL A 82 -3.37 -7.74 2.06
C VAL A 82 -3.41 -7.07 0.69
N GLN A 83 -2.72 -5.94 0.51
CA GLN A 83 -2.52 -5.27 -0.78
C GLN A 83 -1.00 -5.14 -1.08
N PRO A 84 -0.38 -6.20 -1.66
CA PRO A 84 1.05 -6.20 -1.96
C PRO A 84 1.41 -5.29 -3.14
N LEU A 85 0.43 -4.95 -3.98
CA LEU A 85 0.61 -4.07 -5.14
C LEU A 85 0.44 -2.61 -4.73
N GLY A 86 1.12 -1.73 -5.44
CA GLY A 86 1.02 -0.28 -5.38
C GLY A 86 1.69 0.31 -6.61
#